data_AF-A0A5J5IGP7-F1
#
_entry.id   AF-A0A5J5IGP7-F1
#
_cell.length_a   1.000
_cell.length_b   1.000
_cell.length_c   1.000
_cell.angle_alpha   90.00
_cell.angle_beta   90.00
_cell.angle_gamma   90.00
#
_symmetry.space_group_name_H-M   'P 1'
#
loop_
_entity.id
_entity.type
_entity.pdbx_description
1 polymer ?
#
loop_
_entity_poly.entity_id
_entity_poly.type
_entity_poly.pdbx_seq_one_letter_code
_entity_poly.pdbx_strand_id
1 'polypeptide(L)'
;MKNYKTVLCILCFFACSTGFSQSRDTLIQLYNTQTIYHYGNKYIKGNQKLSYQDLRLEFTAPETREMYKKSKRRLIISRAFNVASLAIIITSVFTKTNVTGSIEFAASTGVLGLAGIYYQTQSSKFVERALWERNREVLDERFSH
;
A
#
# COMPACT_ATOMS: atom_id res chain seq x y z
N MET A 1 -27.05 52.06 42.71
CA MET A 1 -27.18 51.52 41.33
C MET A 1 -26.03 50.54 41.14
N LYS A 2 -26.31 49.24 41.12
CA LYS A 2 -25.28 48.19 41.22
C LYS A 2 -24.55 48.03 39.87
N ASN A 3 -23.26 47.74 39.92
CA ASN A 3 -22.38 47.71 38.75
C ASN A 3 -22.54 46.41 37.95
N TYR A 4 -23.63 46.27 37.21
CA TYR A 4 -23.92 45.08 36.37
C TYR A 4 -23.03 45.02 35.12
N LYS A 5 -22.44 46.16 34.73
CA LYS A 5 -21.62 46.28 33.51
C LYS A 5 -20.29 45.51 33.61
N THR A 6 -19.68 45.46 34.79
CA THR A 6 -18.43 44.70 35.01
C THR A 6 -18.64 43.20 34.98
N VAL A 7 -19.76 42.72 35.53
CA VAL A 7 -20.11 41.28 35.50
C VAL A 7 -20.38 40.82 34.06
N LEU A 8 -21.05 41.65 33.26
CA LEU A 8 -21.31 41.37 31.85
C LEU A 8 -20.00 41.32 31.03
N CYS A 9 -19.07 42.23 31.28
CA CYS A 9 -17.75 42.22 30.62
C CYS A 9 -16.93 40.96 30.98
N ILE A 10 -16.96 40.52 32.23
CA ILE A 10 -16.23 39.31 32.67
C ILE A 10 -16.83 38.05 32.03
N LEU A 11 -18.16 37.96 31.92
CA LEU A 11 -18.86 36.85 31.27
C LEU A 11 -18.57 36.79 29.75
N CYS A 12 -18.53 37.93 29.06
CA CYS A 12 -18.14 37.98 27.65
C CYS A 12 -16.66 37.60 27.44
N PHE A 13 -15.77 37.96 28.36
CA PHE A 13 -14.35 37.62 28.26
C PHE A 13 -14.10 36.10 28.41
N PHE A 14 -14.86 35.44 29.29
CA PHE A 14 -14.81 33.98 29.46
C PHE A 14 -15.45 33.21 28.30
N ALA A 15 -16.50 33.75 27.68
CA ALA A 15 -17.12 33.13 26.50
C ALA A 15 -16.23 33.19 25.25
N CYS A 16 -15.32 34.16 25.17
CA CYS A 16 -14.40 34.30 24.04
C CYS A 16 -13.12 33.43 24.17
N SER A 17 -12.82 32.86 25.34
CA SER A 17 -11.56 32.16 25.60
C SER A 17 -11.57 30.67 25.21
N THR A 18 -12.71 30.12 24.77
CA THR A 18 -12.81 28.71 24.33
C THR A 18 -12.42 28.47 22.87
N GLY A 19 -11.89 29.48 22.17
CA GLY A 19 -11.56 29.45 20.74
C GLY A 19 -10.20 28.86 20.36
N PHE A 20 -9.38 28.37 21.30
CA PHE A 20 -8.11 27.72 20.99
C PHE A 20 -8.23 26.19 20.96
N SER A 21 -9.00 25.67 20.00
CA SER A 21 -8.85 24.28 19.56
C SER A 21 -7.74 24.22 18.50
N GLN A 22 -6.50 24.48 18.90
CA GLN A 22 -5.37 24.45 18.00
C GLN A 22 -4.66 23.08 18.09
N SER A 23 -4.59 22.40 16.93
CA SER A 23 -3.53 21.47 16.50
C SER A 23 -3.62 19.96 16.78
N ARG A 24 -4.57 19.42 17.56
CA ARG A 24 -4.69 17.94 17.68
C ARG A 24 -5.15 17.24 16.40
N ASP A 25 -5.93 17.92 15.55
CA ASP A 25 -6.48 17.34 14.32
C ASP A 25 -5.43 17.03 13.26
N THR A 26 -4.26 17.66 13.31
CA THR A 26 -3.43 17.75 12.13
C THR A 26 -2.60 16.49 11.85
N LEU A 27 -2.10 15.75 12.86
CA LEU A 27 -1.31 14.53 12.62
C LEU A 27 -2.21 13.36 12.18
N ILE A 28 -3.34 13.18 12.86
CA ILE A 28 -4.32 12.13 12.49
C ILE A 28 -4.87 12.41 11.09
N GLN A 29 -5.17 13.68 10.77
CA GLN A 29 -5.58 14.08 9.43
C GLN A 29 -4.48 13.80 8.39
N LEU A 30 -3.22 14.14 8.67
CA LEU A 30 -2.10 13.84 7.78
C LEU A 30 -1.96 12.34 7.55
N TYR A 31 -1.99 11.55 8.63
CA TYR A 31 -1.93 10.09 8.56
C TYR A 31 -3.04 9.56 7.66
N ASN A 32 -4.29 9.95 7.91
CA ASN A 32 -5.45 9.46 7.18
C ASN A 32 -5.46 9.92 5.70
N THR A 33 -4.98 11.12 5.40
CA THR A 33 -5.08 11.69 4.04
C THR A 33 -3.87 11.40 3.17
N GLN A 34 -2.67 11.36 3.75
CA GLN A 34 -1.44 11.25 2.98
C GLN A 34 -0.85 9.86 2.99
N THR A 35 -1.03 9.03 4.03
CA THR A 35 -0.43 7.69 4.03
C THR A 35 -1.15 6.75 3.07
N ILE A 36 -0.38 5.79 2.56
CA ILE A 36 -0.88 4.78 1.63
C ILE A 36 -0.85 3.42 2.32
N TYR A 37 -1.97 2.70 2.29
CA TYR A 37 -2.05 1.34 2.82
C TYR A 37 -2.66 0.37 1.80
N HIS A 38 -2.34 -0.90 1.98
CA HIS A 38 -2.83 -1.98 1.12
C HIS A 38 -4.22 -2.46 1.57
N TYR A 39 -5.16 -2.59 0.63
CA TYR A 39 -6.50 -3.09 0.88
C TYR A 39 -6.95 -4.04 -0.25
N GLY A 40 -6.89 -5.34 0.01
CA GLY A 40 -7.24 -6.37 -0.96
C GLY A 40 -6.31 -6.34 -2.18
N ASN A 41 -6.82 -5.93 -3.34
CA ASN A 41 -6.05 -5.79 -4.59
C ASN A 41 -5.77 -4.33 -4.96
N LYS A 42 -6.03 -3.39 -4.05
CA LYS A 42 -5.89 -1.94 -4.27
C LYS A 42 -5.08 -1.30 -3.16
N TYR A 43 -4.63 -0.08 -3.40
CA TYR A 43 -3.98 0.77 -2.41
C TYR A 43 -4.90 1.96 -2.12
N ILE A 44 -4.94 2.39 -0.87
CA ILE A 44 -5.81 3.48 -0.43
C ILE A 44 -4.95 4.62 0.09
N LYS A 45 -5.22 5.83 -0.38
CA LYS A 45 -4.62 7.09 0.09
C LYS A 45 -5.74 8.08 0.38
N GLY A 46 -6.06 8.31 1.64
CA GLY A 46 -7.29 9.03 2.01
C GLY A 46 -8.52 8.40 1.35
N ASN A 47 -9.25 9.19 0.55
CA ASN A 47 -10.43 8.72 -0.17
C ASN A 47 -10.13 8.19 -1.59
N GLN A 48 -8.85 8.15 -2.00
CA GLN A 48 -8.46 7.72 -3.33
C GLN A 48 -8.08 6.24 -3.34
N LYS A 49 -8.58 5.53 -4.36
CA LYS A 49 -8.19 4.14 -4.66
C LYS A 49 -7.14 4.15 -5.76
N LEU A 50 -5.94 3.71 -5.42
CA LEU A 50 -4.80 3.62 -6.31
C LEU A 50 -4.63 2.18 -6.80
N SER A 51 -4.37 2.02 -8.09
CA SER A 51 -3.86 0.77 -8.64
C SER A 51 -2.36 0.63 -8.37
N TYR A 52 -1.83 -0.56 -8.61
CA TYR A 52 -0.38 -0.81 -8.55
C TYR A 52 0.41 0.10 -9.52
N GLN A 53 -0.19 0.52 -10.63
CA GLN A 53 0.48 1.39 -11.60
C GLN A 53 0.54 2.83 -11.10
N ASP A 54 -0.51 3.26 -10.40
CA ASP A 54 -0.61 4.63 -9.86
C ASP A 54 0.40 4.88 -8.75
N LEU A 55 0.77 3.84 -7.99
CA LEU A 55 1.84 3.92 -6.99
C LEU A 55 3.17 4.44 -7.55
N ARG A 56 3.44 4.28 -8.84
CA ARG A 56 4.64 4.82 -9.48
C ARG A 56 4.77 6.34 -9.29
N LEU A 57 3.64 7.06 -9.25
CA LEU A 57 3.61 8.50 -9.10
C LEU A 57 3.87 8.95 -7.65
N GLU A 58 3.63 8.06 -6.68
CA GLU A 58 3.82 8.32 -5.25
C GLU A 58 5.26 8.07 -4.79
N PHE A 59 6.05 7.34 -5.57
CA PHE A 59 7.45 7.00 -5.27
C PHE A 59 8.42 7.95 -5.98
N THR A 60 8.60 9.14 -5.41
CA THR A 60 9.47 10.21 -5.92
C THR A 60 10.94 10.00 -5.55
N ALA A 61 11.21 9.50 -4.33
CA ALA A 61 12.55 9.24 -3.85
C ALA A 61 13.25 8.13 -4.65
N PRO A 62 14.58 8.21 -4.88
CA PRO A 62 15.32 7.18 -5.62
C PRO A 62 15.16 5.78 -5.04
N GLU A 63 15.18 5.66 -3.70
CA GLU A 63 15.09 4.39 -2.99
C GLU A 63 13.71 3.73 -3.18
N THR A 64 12.63 4.47 -2.93
CA THR A 64 11.25 3.97 -3.10
C THR A 64 10.96 3.62 -4.56
N ARG A 65 11.50 4.40 -5.51
CA ARG A 65 11.39 4.14 -6.95
C ARG A 65 12.14 2.86 -7.36
N GLU A 66 13.31 2.60 -6.80
CA GLU A 66 14.06 1.37 -7.04
C GLU A 66 13.33 0.15 -6.48
N MET A 67 12.80 0.24 -5.26
CA MET A 67 11.99 -0.82 -4.65
C MET A 67 10.74 -1.12 -5.48
N TYR A 68 10.06 -0.09 -6.00
CA TYR A 68 8.93 -0.26 -6.92
C TYR A 68 9.33 -0.98 -8.22
N LYS A 69 10.48 -0.62 -8.82
CA LYS A 69 11.00 -1.31 -10.02
C LYS A 69 11.32 -2.77 -9.73
N LYS A 70 11.98 -3.07 -8.60
CA LYS A 70 12.26 -4.44 -8.16
C LYS A 70 10.97 -5.23 -7.98
N SER A 71 9.98 -4.64 -7.32
CA SER A 71 8.68 -5.27 -7.15
C SER A 71 8.00 -5.55 -8.48
N LYS A 72 7.95 -4.56 -9.40
CA LYS A 72 7.33 -4.73 -10.71
C LYS A 72 7.98 -5.85 -11.52
N ARG A 73 9.32 -5.96 -11.47
CA ARG A 73 10.06 -7.05 -12.12
C ARG A 73 9.67 -8.41 -11.55
N ARG A 74 9.59 -8.52 -10.22
CA ARG A 74 9.20 -9.77 -9.53
C ARG A 74 7.75 -10.16 -9.86
N LEU A 75 6.84 -9.20 -9.93
CA LEU A 75 5.45 -9.43 -10.36
C LEU A 75 5.37 -9.95 -11.80
N ILE A 76 6.16 -9.38 -12.72
CA ILE A 76 6.22 -9.87 -14.10
C ILE A 76 6.73 -11.31 -14.15
N ILE A 77 7.78 -11.62 -13.39
CA ILE A 77 8.33 -12.98 -13.31
C ILE A 77 7.27 -13.94 -12.75
N SER A 78 6.60 -13.57 -11.65
CA SER A 78 5.51 -14.37 -11.07
C SER A 78 4.42 -14.69 -12.10
N ARG A 79 3.98 -13.67 -12.86
CA ARG A 79 2.98 -13.85 -13.92
C ARG A 79 3.48 -14.79 -15.02
N ALA A 80 4.75 -14.69 -15.42
CA ALA A 80 5.32 -15.60 -16.41
C ALA A 80 5.30 -17.05 -15.92
N PHE A 81 5.65 -17.31 -14.65
CA PHE A 81 5.58 -18.64 -14.05
C PHE A 81 4.15 -19.17 -13.97
N ASN A 82 3.18 -18.33 -13.58
CA ASN A 82 1.78 -18.74 -13.52
C ASN A 82 1.21 -19.05 -14.92
N VAL A 83 1.55 -18.24 -15.94
CA VAL A 83 1.14 -18.50 -17.33
C VAL A 83 1.80 -19.78 -17.85
N ALA A 84 3.07 -20.02 -17.55
CA ALA A 84 3.75 -21.26 -17.92
C ALA A 84 3.11 -22.47 -17.24
N SER A 85 2.79 -22.38 -15.95
CA SER A 85 2.07 -23.42 -15.21
C SER A 85 0.71 -23.75 -15.86
N LEU A 86 -0.07 -22.72 -16.23
CA LEU A 86 -1.33 -22.90 -16.95
C LEU A 86 -1.14 -23.53 -18.33
N ALA A 87 -0.11 -23.12 -19.07
CA ALA A 87 0.20 -23.70 -20.38
C ALA A 87 0.51 -25.20 -20.28
N ILE A 88 1.25 -25.62 -19.25
CA ILE A 88 1.54 -27.04 -18.97
C ILE A 88 0.27 -27.82 -18.65
N ILE A 89 -0.64 -27.25 -17.84
CA ILE A 89 -1.93 -27.89 -17.56
C ILE A 89 -2.70 -28.09 -18.87
N ILE A 90 -2.79 -27.06 -19.71
CA ILE A 90 -3.50 -27.13 -20.99
C ILE A 90 -2.88 -28.21 -21.89
N THR A 91 -1.56 -28.24 -22.05
CA THR A 91 -0.90 -29.25 -22.89
C THR A 91 -1.07 -30.66 -22.37
N SER A 92 -1.09 -30.85 -21.05
CA SER A 92 -1.34 -32.16 -20.42
C SER A 92 -2.73 -32.74 -20.72
N VAL A 93 -3.75 -31.88 -20.93
CA VAL A 93 -5.09 -32.32 -21.32
C VAL A 93 -5.12 -32.83 -22.77
N PHE A 94 -4.35 -32.19 -23.67
CA PHE A 94 -4.29 -32.58 -25.08
C PHE A 94 -3.37 -33.78 -25.33
N THR A 95 -2.32 -33.90 -24.53
CA THR A 95 -1.40 -35.04 -24.59
C THR A 95 -1.96 -36.16 -23.72
N LYS A 96 -2.59 -37.17 -24.34
CA LYS A 96 -3.05 -38.38 -23.64
C LYS A 96 -1.86 -39.10 -23.01
N THR A 97 -1.55 -38.73 -21.77
CA THR A 97 -0.31 -39.13 -21.09
C THR A 97 -0.51 -40.38 -20.27
N ASN A 98 0.52 -41.22 -20.23
CA ASN A 98 0.56 -42.38 -19.35
C ASN A 98 0.83 -41.94 -17.90
N VAL A 99 0.82 -42.88 -16.96
CA VAL A 99 0.98 -42.60 -15.52
C VAL A 99 2.27 -41.80 -15.24
N THR A 100 3.40 -42.17 -15.87
CA THR A 100 4.67 -41.46 -15.71
C THR A 100 4.59 -40.02 -16.21
N GLY A 101 4.05 -39.80 -17.41
CA GLY A 101 3.87 -38.45 -17.95
C GLY A 101 2.96 -37.58 -17.07
N SER A 102 1.89 -38.15 -16.52
CA SER A 102 0.98 -37.42 -15.62
C SER A 102 1.67 -36.92 -14.34
N ILE A 103 2.63 -37.69 -13.80
CA ILE A 103 3.43 -37.30 -12.64
C ILE A 103 4.37 -36.16 -13.00
N GLU A 104 5.02 -36.22 -14.16
CA GLU A 104 5.90 -35.14 -14.65
C GLU A 104 5.13 -33.83 -14.88
N PHE A 105 3.92 -33.92 -15.44
CA PHE A 105 3.03 -32.77 -15.60
C PHE A 105 2.60 -32.17 -14.26
N ALA A 106 2.23 -32.99 -13.29
CA ALA A 106 1.86 -32.53 -11.95
C ALA A 106 3.04 -31.88 -11.22
N ALA A 107 4.22 -32.52 -11.24
CA ALA A 107 5.43 -32.00 -10.62
C ALA A 107 5.87 -30.67 -11.23
N SER A 108 5.92 -30.58 -12.57
CA SER A 108 6.30 -29.34 -13.27
C SER A 108 5.31 -28.20 -13.01
N THR A 109 4.00 -28.49 -13.09
CA THR A 109 2.95 -27.51 -12.76
C THR A 109 3.09 -27.00 -11.33
N GLY A 110 3.32 -27.91 -10.37
CA GLY A 110 3.51 -27.59 -8.96
C GLY A 110 4.74 -26.70 -8.73
N VAL A 111 5.90 -27.05 -9.31
CA VAL A 111 7.12 -26.25 -9.20
C VAL A 111 6.94 -24.85 -9.79
N LEU A 112 6.34 -24.72 -10.97
CA LEU A 112 6.09 -23.42 -11.59
C LEU A 112 5.09 -22.59 -10.78
N GLY A 113 4.04 -23.21 -10.24
CA GLY A 113 3.06 -22.54 -9.39
C GLY A 113 3.70 -22.00 -8.10
N LEU A 114 4.52 -22.82 -7.43
CA LEU A 114 5.26 -22.41 -6.24
C LEU A 114 6.27 -21.29 -6.53
N ALA A 115 6.99 -21.37 -7.66
CA ALA A 115 7.87 -20.31 -8.10
C ALA A 115 7.10 -19.00 -8.36
N GLY A 116 5.92 -19.10 -8.98
CA GLY A 116 4.99 -17.98 -9.17
C GLY A 116 4.61 -17.31 -7.85
N ILE A 117 4.19 -18.10 -6.86
CA ILE A 117 3.83 -17.62 -5.51
C ILE A 117 5.04 -16.99 -4.80
N TYR A 118 6.22 -17.59 -4.91
CA TYR A 118 7.44 -17.06 -4.33
C TYR A 118 7.75 -15.66 -4.86
N TYR A 119 7.75 -15.49 -6.19
CA TYR A 119 8.01 -14.18 -6.79
C TYR A 119 6.90 -13.16 -6.54
N GLN A 120 5.65 -13.60 -6.40
CA GLN A 120 4.54 -12.74 -5.98
C GLN A 120 4.78 -12.20 -4.58
N THR A 121 5.14 -13.08 -3.64
CA THR A 121 5.44 -12.71 -2.24
C THR A 121 6.62 -11.74 -2.18
N GLN A 122 7.68 -11.99 -2.96
CA GLN A 122 8.81 -11.07 -3.03
C GLN A 122 8.42 -9.71 -3.61
N SER A 123 7.54 -9.67 -4.62
CA SER A 123 6.98 -8.42 -5.13
C SER A 123 6.25 -7.65 -4.04
N SER A 124 5.35 -8.29 -3.29
CA SER A 124 4.62 -7.65 -2.20
C SER A 124 5.56 -7.04 -1.17
N LYS A 125 6.59 -7.79 -0.72
CA LYS A 125 7.59 -7.30 0.23
C LYS A 125 8.29 -6.01 -0.22
N PHE A 126 8.68 -5.93 -1.49
CA PHE A 126 9.32 -4.71 -2.01
C PHE A 126 8.36 -3.52 -2.09
N VAL A 127 7.09 -3.74 -2.44
CA VAL A 127 6.10 -2.64 -2.43
C VAL A 127 5.77 -2.20 -1.02
N GLU A 128 5.54 -3.14 -0.10
CA GLU A 128 5.26 -2.82 1.31
C GLU A 128 6.40 -2.03 1.93
N ARG A 129 7.66 -2.40 1.65
CA ARG A 129 8.81 -1.62 2.09
C ARG A 129 8.83 -0.24 1.44
N ALA A 130 8.57 -0.12 0.13
CA ALA A 130 8.50 1.18 -0.53
C ALA A 130 7.40 2.08 0.06
N LEU A 131 6.24 1.52 0.39
CA LEU A 131 5.13 2.22 1.04
C LEU A 131 5.50 2.66 2.46
N TRP A 132 6.17 1.80 3.22
CA TRP A 132 6.65 2.11 4.56
C TRP A 132 7.61 3.30 4.54
N GLU A 133 8.64 3.24 3.70
CA GLU A 133 9.63 4.31 3.55
C GLU A 133 8.96 5.63 3.13
N ARG A 134 8.10 5.60 2.12
CA ARG A 134 7.36 6.78 1.65
C ARG A 134 6.43 7.35 2.72
N ASN A 135 5.75 6.50 3.49
CA ASN A 135 4.87 6.97 4.58
C ASN A 135 5.68 7.53 5.74
N ARG A 136 6.85 6.96 6.04
CA ARG A 136 7.78 7.48 7.04
C ARG A 136 8.25 8.88 6.65
N GLU A 137 8.70 9.07 5.41
CA GLU A 137 9.09 10.39 4.88
C GLU A 137 8.00 11.44 5.08
N VAL A 138 6.75 11.12 4.71
CA VAL A 138 5.60 12.03 4.87
C VAL A 138 5.33 12.39 6.33
N LEU A 139 5.56 11.46 7.26
CA LEU A 139 5.36 11.72 8.69
C LEU A 139 6.54 12.52 9.27
N ASP A 140 7.77 12.24 8.83
CA ASP A 140 9.00 12.86 9.33
C ASP A 140 9.19 14.31 8.83
N GLU A 141 8.81 14.62 7.58
CA GLU A 141 8.84 15.98 7.01
C GLU A 141 8.12 16.99 7.91
N ARG A 142 7.11 16.53 8.65
CA ARG A 142 6.34 17.37 9.55
C ARG A 142 7.03 17.69 10.87
N PHE A 143 7.91 16.82 11.36
CA PHE A 143 8.66 17.05 12.60
C PHE A 143 9.96 17.83 12.38
N SER A 144 10.26 18.16 11.12
CA SER A 144 11.47 18.89 10.71
C SER A 144 11.27 20.41 10.62
N HIS A 145 10.07 20.91 10.97
CA HIS A 145 9.69 22.33 11.02
C HIS A 145 9.17 22.70 12.41
#